data_AF-A0A376B7S4-F1
#
_entry.id   AF-A0A376B7S4-F1
#
_cell.length_a   1.000
_cell.length_b   1.000
_cell.length_c   1.000
_cell.angle_alpha   90.00
_cell.angle_beta   90.00
_cell.angle_gamma   90.00
#
_symmetry.space_group_name_H-M   'P 1'
#
loop_
_entity.id
_entity.type
_entity.pdbx_description
1 polymer ?
#
loop_
_entity_poly.entity_id
_entity_poly.type
_entity_poly.pdbx_seq_one_letter_code
_entity_poly.pdbx_strand_id
1 'polypeptide(L)'
;MRRNNSANNNLFTVFTLILCPITLLLGNILSYFDIHVALSSVQDMKHSIINVYFTKLGWFWTSLVGWWCIIRYKVIRPGTAPSTLNYDIFMYISMTVFWYICSQSLIFIDSSLIDLIFKLTGGKCIIDTSNNSKDSVNNTTIYNSIACKRNGGDWIGGHDTSGHIFLTTLMLMFLLSEFNVFGVKAIKQMHFKRILRKLKSIFFQINFIKYGWKTPLVFCVSFLGFVKDLLNWLVLENPIILLVFFCLLWWWNFLVTAIEFHTILEQYSGLILGYSFSVVLFYITGLI
;
A
#
# COMPACT_ATOMS: atom_id res chain seq x y z
N MET A 1 -17.19 -10.19 18.19
CA MET A 1 -17.40 -8.92 17.44
C MET A 1 -16.20 -8.01 17.67
N ARG A 2 -15.61 -7.44 16.61
CA ARG A 2 -14.37 -6.64 16.64
C ARG A 2 -14.59 -5.22 17.20
N ARG A 3 -15.84 -4.74 17.18
CA ARG A 3 -16.23 -3.39 17.61
C ARG A 3 -16.36 -3.28 19.13
N ASN A 4 -15.62 -2.34 19.73
CA ASN A 4 -15.98 -1.77 21.04
C ASN A 4 -16.89 -0.56 20.79
N ASN A 5 -18.03 -0.47 21.49
CA ASN A 5 -19.02 0.61 21.32
C ASN A 5 -18.49 1.95 21.85
N SER A 6 -17.76 2.70 21.02
CA SER A 6 -17.39 4.09 21.28
C SER A 6 -17.74 4.95 20.08
N ALA A 7 -18.38 6.11 20.30
CA ALA A 7 -18.77 7.06 19.26
C ALA A 7 -17.60 7.50 18.36
N ASN A 8 -16.37 7.53 18.90
CA ASN A 8 -15.15 7.83 18.12
C ASN A 8 -14.87 6.80 17.03
N ASN A 9 -15.30 5.54 17.21
CA ASN A 9 -15.07 4.49 16.22
C ASN A 9 -15.94 4.71 14.98
N ASN A 10 -17.11 5.34 15.11
CA ASN A 10 -17.98 5.60 13.97
C ASN A 10 -17.40 6.69 13.05
N LEU A 11 -16.87 7.77 13.62
CA LEU A 11 -16.22 8.82 12.83
C LEU A 11 -14.99 8.29 12.08
N PHE A 12 -14.16 7.47 12.73
CA PHE A 12 -12.97 6.91 12.10
C PHE A 12 -13.32 5.85 11.03
N THR A 13 -14.37 5.06 11.26
CA THR A 13 -14.92 4.17 10.24
C THR A 13 -15.37 4.95 9.01
N VAL A 14 -16.12 6.04 9.20
CA VAL A 14 -16.53 6.91 8.08
C VAL A 14 -15.31 7.47 7.36
N PHE A 15 -14.31 7.98 8.09
CA PHE A 15 -13.05 8.45 7.51
C PHE A 15 -12.37 7.38 6.65
N THR A 16 -12.27 6.15 7.16
CA THR A 16 -11.64 5.02 6.44
C THR A 16 -12.38 4.71 5.14
N LEU A 17 -13.71 4.74 5.16
CA LEU A 17 -14.53 4.52 3.98
C LEU A 17 -14.39 5.64 2.94
N ILE A 18 -14.35 6.90 3.36
CA ILE A 18 -14.36 8.02 2.39
C ILE A 18 -12.97 8.41 1.87
N LEU A 19 -11.88 7.99 2.54
CA LEU A 19 -10.53 8.43 2.20
C LEU A 19 -10.16 8.13 0.74
N CYS A 20 -10.28 6.87 0.30
CA CYS A 20 -9.87 6.49 -1.06
C CYS A 20 -10.76 7.13 -2.15
N PRO A 21 -12.11 7.11 -2.04
CA PRO A 21 -12.97 7.81 -3.01
C PRO A 21 -12.71 9.31 -3.12
N ILE A 22 -12.54 10.01 -1.99
CA ILE A 22 -12.25 11.45 -1.98
C ILE A 22 -10.86 11.72 -2.58
N THR A 23 -9.87 10.89 -2.26
CA THR A 23 -8.51 11.06 -2.79
C THR A 23 -8.48 10.85 -4.31
N LEU A 24 -9.26 9.90 -4.84
CA LEU A 24 -9.36 9.69 -6.28
C LEU A 24 -10.02 10.89 -6.96
N LEU A 25 -11.14 11.40 -6.41
CA LEU A 25 -11.79 12.59 -6.92
C LEU A 25 -10.85 13.80 -6.91
N LEU A 26 -10.11 14.00 -5.81
CA LEU A 26 -9.12 15.06 -5.70
C LEU A 26 -8.01 14.91 -6.74
N GLY A 27 -7.47 13.69 -6.92
CA GLY A 27 -6.45 13.41 -7.94
C GLY A 27 -6.93 13.76 -9.35
N ASN A 28 -8.17 13.41 -9.68
CA ASN A 28 -8.78 13.73 -10.98
C ASN A 28 -8.99 15.23 -11.20
N ILE A 29 -9.41 15.95 -10.15
CA ILE A 29 -9.53 17.42 -10.20
C ILE A 29 -8.16 18.05 -10.41
N LEU A 30 -7.13 17.59 -9.68
CA LEU A 30 -5.76 18.11 -9.82
C LEU A 30 -5.15 17.79 -11.19
N SER A 31 -5.44 16.61 -11.74
CA SER A 31 -5.07 16.21 -13.10
C SER A 31 -5.73 17.11 -14.15
N TYR A 32 -7.02 17.42 -14.00
CA TYR A 32 -7.74 18.33 -14.89
C TYR A 32 -7.14 19.76 -14.95
N PHE A 33 -6.58 20.26 -13.85
CA PHE A 33 -5.92 21.57 -13.80
C PHE A 33 -4.47 21.56 -14.30
N ASP A 34 -4.00 20.47 -14.91
CA ASP A 34 -2.63 20.32 -15.41
C ASP A 34 -1.55 20.65 -14.35
N ILE A 35 -1.84 20.38 -13.06
CA ILE A 35 -0.87 20.54 -11.95
C ILE A 35 0.24 19.46 -12.02
N HIS A 36 0.39 18.78 -13.16
CA HIS A 36 1.49 17.88 -13.48
C HIS A 36 2.86 18.57 -13.38
N VAL A 37 2.93 19.88 -13.72
CA VAL A 37 4.19 20.64 -13.77
C VAL A 37 4.80 20.91 -12.38
N ALA A 38 3.99 20.95 -11.32
CA ALA A 38 4.50 21.13 -9.96
C ALA A 38 5.00 19.80 -9.33
N LEU A 39 4.35 18.67 -9.65
CA LEU A 39 4.70 17.35 -9.11
C LEU A 39 5.75 16.59 -9.94
N SER A 40 5.96 16.93 -11.21
CA SER A 40 6.96 16.29 -12.08
C SER A 40 8.38 16.41 -11.52
N SER A 41 8.72 17.51 -10.85
CA SER A 41 10.01 17.69 -10.15
C SER A 41 10.27 16.68 -9.03
N VAL A 42 9.21 16.11 -8.43
CA VAL A 42 9.28 15.03 -7.43
C VAL A 42 9.33 13.65 -8.11
N GLN A 43 8.76 13.54 -9.32
CA GLN A 43 8.59 12.32 -10.09
C GLN A 43 9.81 11.95 -10.96
N ASP A 44 10.68 12.90 -11.33
CA ASP A 44 11.91 12.64 -12.11
C ASP A 44 12.90 11.69 -11.41
N MET A 45 12.63 11.32 -10.15
CA MET A 45 13.19 10.16 -9.46
C MET A 45 12.58 8.81 -9.89
N LYS A 46 11.79 8.77 -10.98
CA LYS A 46 11.00 7.63 -11.50
C LYS A 46 11.81 6.35 -11.68
N HIS A 47 13.13 6.49 -11.89
CA HIS A 47 14.08 5.40 -12.08
C HIS A 47 14.98 5.12 -10.87
N SER A 48 14.74 5.76 -9.72
CA SER A 48 15.49 5.43 -8.50
C SER A 48 15.19 3.99 -8.06
N ILE A 49 16.23 3.30 -7.59
CA ILE A 49 16.16 1.96 -6.99
C ILE A 49 15.06 1.90 -5.92
N ILE A 50 14.84 3.01 -5.21
CA ILE A 50 13.79 3.16 -4.21
C ILE A 50 12.41 2.91 -4.83
N ASN A 51 12.08 3.50 -5.98
CA ASN A 51 10.77 3.30 -6.62
C ASN A 51 10.57 1.85 -7.12
N VAL A 52 11.64 1.20 -7.58
CA VAL A 52 11.56 -0.17 -8.12
C VAL A 52 11.36 -1.21 -7.02
N TYR A 53 12.05 -1.09 -5.88
CA TYR A 53 11.94 -2.08 -4.79
C TYR A 53 10.87 -1.72 -3.75
N PHE A 54 10.66 -0.44 -3.49
CA PHE A 54 9.74 -0.03 -2.43
C PHE A 54 8.29 -0.06 -2.91
N THR A 55 8.02 0.49 -4.08
CA THR A 55 6.65 0.60 -4.63
C THR A 55 6.16 -0.74 -5.19
N LYS A 56 7.05 -1.56 -5.79
CA LYS A 56 6.66 -2.89 -6.32
C LYS A 56 6.47 -3.96 -5.23
N LEU A 57 7.08 -3.79 -4.06
CA LEU A 57 6.92 -4.68 -2.90
C LEU A 57 5.96 -4.10 -1.85
N GLY A 58 5.04 -3.22 -2.25
CA GLY A 58 4.16 -2.51 -1.31
C GLY A 58 3.38 -3.45 -0.37
N TRP A 59 2.89 -4.58 -0.89
CA TRP A 59 2.19 -5.57 -0.06
C TRP A 59 3.09 -6.15 1.02
N PHE A 60 4.34 -6.50 0.70
CA PHE A 60 5.31 -7.02 1.67
C PHE A 60 5.53 -6.04 2.84
N TRP A 61 5.75 -4.76 2.54
CA TRP A 61 5.95 -3.74 3.58
C TRP A 61 4.70 -3.51 4.42
N THR A 62 3.53 -3.53 3.78
CA THR A 62 2.22 -3.44 4.45
C THR A 62 2.01 -4.60 5.41
N SER A 63 2.33 -5.82 4.98
CA SER A 63 2.30 -7.02 5.83
C SER A 63 3.25 -6.89 7.02
N LEU A 64 4.50 -6.49 6.77
CA LEU A 64 5.53 -6.37 7.80
C LEU A 64 5.10 -5.39 8.90
N VAL A 65 4.66 -4.19 8.52
CA VAL A 65 4.25 -3.14 9.48
C VAL A 65 2.93 -3.49 10.15
N GLY A 66 1.95 -3.99 9.39
CA GLY A 66 0.65 -4.39 9.91
C GLY A 66 0.75 -5.50 10.95
N TRP A 67 1.44 -6.61 10.62
CA TRP A 67 1.64 -7.73 11.55
C TRP A 67 2.46 -7.33 12.77
N TRP A 68 3.50 -6.52 12.57
CA TRP A 68 4.27 -6.01 13.69
C TRP A 68 3.40 -5.21 14.67
N CYS A 69 2.55 -4.31 14.18
CA CYS A 69 1.62 -3.56 15.03
C CYS A 69 0.58 -4.45 15.71
N ILE A 70 -0.02 -5.39 14.98
CA ILE A 70 -0.98 -6.37 15.52
C ILE A 70 -0.37 -7.12 16.70
N ILE A 71 0.82 -7.69 16.53
CA ILE A 71 1.51 -8.44 17.61
C ILE A 71 1.79 -7.53 18.80
N ARG A 72 2.34 -6.33 18.57
CA ARG A 72 2.72 -5.40 19.65
C ARG A 72 1.51 -4.92 20.47
N TYR A 73 0.39 -4.61 19.83
CA TYR A 73 -0.77 -4.03 20.49
C TYR A 73 -1.78 -5.08 20.97
N LYS A 74 -1.96 -6.20 20.27
CA LYS A 74 -2.94 -7.23 20.67
C LYS A 74 -2.35 -8.36 21.51
N VAL A 75 -1.08 -8.72 21.29
CA VAL A 75 -0.42 -9.84 22.00
C VAL A 75 0.45 -9.34 23.16
N ILE A 76 1.37 -8.41 22.90
CA ILE A 76 2.33 -7.96 23.93
C ILE A 76 1.71 -6.94 24.90
N ARG A 77 0.77 -6.09 24.43
CA ARG A 77 0.11 -5.05 25.25
C ARG A 77 -1.42 -5.23 25.28
N PRO A 78 -1.95 -6.31 25.90
CA PRO A 78 -3.36 -6.73 25.79
C PRO A 78 -4.42 -5.72 26.30
N GLY A 79 -4.03 -4.58 26.89
CA GLY A 79 -4.96 -3.49 27.24
C GLY A 79 -5.29 -2.50 26.11
N THR A 80 -4.55 -2.55 24.99
CA THR A 80 -4.73 -1.58 23.89
C THR A 80 -5.80 -1.98 22.89
N ALA A 81 -6.09 -3.28 22.74
CA ALA A 81 -7.07 -3.79 21.80
C ALA A 81 -7.60 -5.16 22.24
N PRO A 82 -8.82 -5.55 21.83
CA PRO A 82 -9.33 -6.89 22.10
C PRO A 82 -8.48 -7.94 21.36
N SER A 83 -8.37 -9.14 21.93
CA SER A 83 -7.61 -10.27 21.39
C SER A 83 -8.34 -10.97 20.23
N THR A 84 -8.65 -10.22 19.17
CA THR A 84 -9.41 -10.69 17.99
C THR A 84 -8.49 -11.15 16.86
N LEU A 85 -7.40 -11.87 17.17
CA LEU A 85 -6.36 -12.22 16.19
C LEU A 85 -6.92 -13.03 14.99
N ASN A 86 -7.90 -13.90 15.22
CA ASN A 86 -8.52 -14.71 14.17
C ASN A 86 -9.17 -13.85 13.06
N TYR A 87 -9.78 -12.72 13.43
CA TYR A 87 -10.37 -11.80 12.46
C TYR A 87 -9.30 -11.07 11.66
N ASP A 88 -8.18 -10.74 12.31
CA ASP A 88 -7.02 -10.09 11.66
C ASP A 88 -6.37 -11.03 10.64
N ILE A 89 -6.17 -12.30 11.03
CA ILE A 89 -5.66 -13.38 10.17
C ILE A 89 -6.59 -13.60 8.99
N PHE A 90 -7.89 -13.78 9.25
CA PHE A 90 -8.88 -13.99 8.20
C PHE A 90 -8.88 -12.85 7.19
N MET A 91 -8.96 -11.61 7.66
CA MET A 91 -8.94 -10.42 6.82
C MET A 91 -7.66 -10.34 5.96
N TYR A 92 -6.49 -10.53 6.56
CA TYR A 92 -5.22 -10.48 5.86
C TYR A 92 -5.10 -11.58 4.79
N ILE A 93 -5.49 -12.82 5.13
CA ILE A 93 -5.46 -13.94 4.18
C ILE A 93 -6.44 -13.68 3.03
N SER A 94 -7.68 -13.26 3.32
CA SER A 94 -8.67 -12.96 2.30
C SER A 94 -8.20 -11.85 1.35
N MET A 95 -7.62 -10.77 1.86
CA MET A 95 -7.07 -9.70 1.01
C MET A 95 -5.85 -10.15 0.20
N THR A 96 -4.96 -10.96 0.78
CA THR A 96 -3.79 -11.50 0.07
C THR A 96 -4.23 -12.42 -1.07
N VAL A 97 -5.17 -13.33 -0.80
CA VAL A 97 -5.73 -14.24 -1.80
C VAL A 97 -6.43 -13.46 -2.90
N PHE A 98 -7.23 -12.45 -2.55
CA PHE A 98 -7.93 -11.62 -3.53
C PHE A 98 -6.97 -10.82 -4.41
N TRP A 99 -5.94 -10.21 -3.83
CA TRP A 99 -4.88 -9.55 -4.58
C TRP A 99 -4.20 -10.52 -5.56
N TYR A 100 -3.89 -11.74 -5.12
CA TYR A 100 -3.25 -12.74 -5.96
C TYR A 100 -4.16 -13.19 -7.11
N ILE A 101 -5.44 -13.46 -6.85
CA ILE A 101 -6.45 -13.76 -7.88
C ILE A 101 -6.53 -12.63 -8.92
N CYS A 102 -6.51 -11.38 -8.45
CA CYS A 102 -6.70 -10.24 -9.35
C CYS A 102 -5.48 -9.92 -10.20
N SER A 103 -4.27 -10.11 -9.67
CA SER A 103 -3.03 -9.61 -10.29
C SER A 103 -2.10 -10.69 -10.83
N GLN A 104 -2.17 -11.92 -10.31
CA GLN A 104 -1.29 -13.00 -10.71
C GLN A 104 -2.07 -14.05 -11.51
N SER A 105 -1.40 -14.68 -12.48
CA SER A 105 -1.93 -15.90 -13.10
C SER A 105 -1.87 -16.99 -12.02
N LEU A 106 -3.02 -17.47 -11.57
CA LEU A 106 -3.08 -18.61 -10.67
C LEU A 106 -2.56 -19.86 -11.40
N ILE A 107 -1.93 -20.78 -10.66
CA ILE A 107 -1.36 -22.03 -11.21
C ILE A 107 -2.39 -22.87 -12.00
N PHE A 108 -3.69 -22.64 -11.77
CA PHE A 108 -4.80 -23.35 -12.41
C PHE A 108 -5.67 -22.47 -13.34
N ILE A 109 -5.35 -21.18 -13.49
CA ILE A 109 -6.10 -20.25 -14.34
C ILE A 109 -5.08 -19.49 -15.20
N ASP A 110 -5.17 -19.66 -16.52
CA ASP A 110 -4.22 -19.12 -17.50
C ASP A 110 -4.22 -17.57 -17.60
N SER A 111 -5.01 -16.87 -16.78
CA SER A 111 -5.13 -15.40 -16.76
C SER A 111 -5.41 -14.89 -15.36
N SER A 112 -4.89 -13.70 -15.03
CA SER A 112 -5.36 -12.95 -13.87
C SER A 112 -6.79 -12.45 -14.08
N LEU A 113 -7.52 -12.12 -13.01
CA LEU A 113 -8.88 -11.55 -13.15
C LEU A 113 -8.85 -10.26 -13.98
N ILE A 114 -7.82 -9.43 -13.82
CA ILE A 114 -7.68 -8.17 -14.57
C ILE A 114 -7.45 -8.46 -16.06
N ASP A 115 -6.58 -9.41 -16.42
CA ASP A 115 -6.38 -9.82 -17.82
C ASP A 115 -7.67 -10.43 -18.42
N LEU A 116 -8.47 -11.14 -17.60
CA LEU A 116 -9.75 -11.68 -18.03
C LEU A 116 -10.77 -10.55 -18.31
N ILE A 117 -10.90 -9.56 -17.41
CA ILE A 117 -11.76 -8.39 -17.61
C ILE A 117 -11.36 -7.65 -18.89
N PHE A 118 -10.06 -7.48 -19.13
CA PHE A 118 -9.55 -6.84 -20.34
C PHE A 118 -10.00 -7.57 -21.62
N LYS A 119 -9.87 -8.90 -21.66
CA LYS A 119 -10.34 -9.70 -22.81
C LYS A 119 -11.86 -9.67 -22.96
N LEU A 120 -12.61 -9.80 -21.86
CA LEU A 120 -14.07 -9.76 -21.87
C LEU A 120 -14.62 -8.43 -22.37
N THR A 121 -13.89 -7.34 -22.17
CA THR A 121 -14.25 -6.00 -22.65
C THR A 121 -13.81 -5.74 -24.09
N GLY A 122 -13.32 -6.76 -24.79
CA GLY A 122 -12.98 -6.69 -26.22
C GLY A 122 -11.48 -6.57 -26.52
N GLY A 123 -10.63 -6.64 -25.49
CA GLY A 123 -9.18 -6.54 -25.63
C GLY A 123 -8.53 -7.73 -26.33
N LYS A 124 -7.49 -7.45 -27.11
CA LYS A 124 -6.79 -8.42 -27.95
C LYS A 124 -5.28 -8.19 -27.90
N CYS A 125 -4.53 -9.26 -28.14
CA CYS A 125 -3.11 -9.19 -28.42
C CYS A 125 -2.91 -9.11 -29.93
N ILE A 126 -2.18 -8.10 -30.41
CA ILE A 126 -1.80 -7.96 -31.82
C ILE A 126 -0.29 -8.18 -31.90
N ILE A 127 0.16 -9.17 -32.66
CA ILE A 127 1.58 -9.42 -32.91
C ILE A 127 1.89 -8.99 -34.34
N ASP A 128 2.75 -7.99 -34.52
CA ASP A 128 3.19 -7.53 -35.83
C ASP A 128 4.16 -8.55 -36.46
N THR A 129 3.62 -9.58 -37.10
CA THR A 129 4.41 -10.53 -37.90
C THR A 129 4.75 -9.95 -39.27
N SER A 130 5.68 -9.00 -39.27
CA SER A 130 6.45 -8.64 -40.47
C SER A 130 7.55 -9.68 -40.68
N ASN A 131 7.34 -10.55 -41.68
CA ASN A 131 8.23 -11.59 -42.21
C ASN A 131 7.97 -13.03 -41.74
N ASN A 132 7.30 -13.73 -42.66
CA ASN A 132 7.40 -15.15 -42.96
C ASN A 132 6.62 -16.16 -42.12
N SER A 133 5.99 -17.04 -42.91
CA SER A 133 5.43 -18.35 -42.58
C SER A 133 4.23 -18.37 -41.65
N LYS A 134 3.06 -18.62 -42.27
CA LYS A 134 2.07 -19.64 -41.89
C LYS A 134 2.28 -20.28 -40.51
N ASP A 135 2.04 -19.50 -39.49
CA ASP A 135 1.39 -19.92 -38.26
C ASP A 135 0.72 -18.66 -37.74
N SER A 136 -0.55 -18.48 -38.13
CA SER A 136 -1.46 -17.76 -37.27
C SER A 136 -1.43 -18.49 -35.94
N VAL A 137 -0.49 -18.15 -35.06
CA VAL A 137 -0.59 -18.45 -33.62
C VAL A 137 -1.97 -17.95 -33.28
N ASN A 138 -2.93 -18.87 -33.16
CA ASN A 138 -4.32 -18.51 -33.07
C ASN A 138 -4.42 -17.48 -31.94
N ASN A 139 -4.88 -16.26 -32.24
CA ASN A 139 -5.07 -15.18 -31.25
C ASN A 139 -5.89 -15.64 -30.02
N THR A 140 -6.52 -16.82 -30.10
CA THR A 140 -7.21 -17.53 -29.04
C THR A 140 -6.31 -18.15 -27.95
N THR A 141 -4.99 -18.31 -28.13
CA THR A 141 -4.13 -18.99 -27.12
C THR A 141 -3.37 -18.06 -26.19
N ILE A 142 -3.31 -16.74 -26.47
CA ILE A 142 -2.62 -15.78 -25.60
C ILE A 142 -3.62 -15.22 -24.60
N TYR A 143 -3.56 -15.76 -23.38
CA TYR A 143 -4.54 -15.47 -22.35
C TYR A 143 -4.14 -14.33 -21.40
N ASN A 144 -2.88 -13.91 -21.37
CA ASN A 144 -2.42 -12.87 -20.45
C ASN A 144 -1.53 -11.82 -21.14
N SER A 145 -1.51 -10.62 -20.55
CA SER A 145 -0.73 -9.47 -21.05
C SER A 145 0.78 -9.75 -21.08
N ILE A 146 1.28 -10.56 -20.14
CA ILE A 146 2.70 -10.94 -20.05
C ILE A 146 3.12 -11.81 -21.23
N ALA A 147 2.33 -12.82 -21.61
CA ALA A 147 2.59 -13.67 -22.76
C ALA A 147 2.49 -12.89 -24.07
N CYS A 148 1.53 -11.96 -24.17
CA CYS A 148 1.43 -11.07 -25.33
C CYS A 148 2.73 -10.27 -25.52
N LYS A 149 3.17 -9.56 -24.47
CA LYS A 149 4.41 -8.78 -24.51
C LYS A 149 5.66 -9.62 -24.75
N ARG A 150 5.72 -10.84 -24.17
CA ARG A 150 6.84 -11.79 -24.41
C ARG A 150 6.93 -12.25 -25.86
N ASN A 151 5.78 -12.34 -26.54
CA ASN A 151 5.70 -12.70 -27.95
C ASN A 151 5.82 -11.48 -28.87
N GLY A 152 6.22 -10.31 -28.35
CA GLY A 152 6.36 -9.08 -29.13
C GLY A 152 5.04 -8.48 -29.58
N GLY A 153 3.93 -8.84 -28.94
CA GLY A 153 2.61 -8.30 -29.24
C GLY A 153 2.19 -7.14 -28.35
N ASP A 154 1.32 -6.30 -28.91
CA ASP A 154 0.67 -5.18 -28.25
C ASP A 154 -0.70 -5.58 -27.69
N TRP A 155 -0.95 -5.21 -26.44
CA TRP A 155 -2.17 -5.54 -25.70
C TRP A 155 -3.13 -4.35 -25.75
N ILE A 156 -4.10 -4.36 -26.67
CA ILE A 156 -4.93 -3.18 -27.00
C ILE A 156 -6.43 -3.48 -27.08
N GLY A 157 -7.24 -2.42 -26.97
CA GLY A 157 -8.68 -2.43 -27.26
C GLY A 157 -9.61 -2.86 -26.12
N GLY A 158 -9.06 -3.36 -25.00
CA GLY A 158 -9.82 -3.73 -23.81
C GLY A 158 -9.78 -2.67 -22.71
N HIS A 159 -10.63 -2.83 -21.71
CA HIS A 159 -10.63 -2.02 -20.49
C HIS A 159 -9.57 -2.53 -19.51
N ASP A 160 -8.49 -1.78 -19.30
CA ASP A 160 -7.39 -2.15 -18.40
C ASP A 160 -7.61 -1.63 -16.98
N THR A 161 -8.00 -2.51 -16.06
CA THR A 161 -8.28 -2.09 -14.68
C THR A 161 -6.99 -1.65 -13.99
N SER A 162 -6.95 -0.46 -13.39
CA SER A 162 -5.73 0.06 -12.77
C SER A 162 -5.29 -0.78 -11.56
N GLY A 163 -4.28 -1.63 -11.77
CA GLY A 163 -3.69 -2.49 -10.75
C GLY A 163 -3.02 -1.73 -9.61
N HIS A 164 -2.46 -0.55 -9.89
CA HIS A 164 -1.81 0.29 -8.87
C HIS A 164 -2.82 0.90 -7.89
N ILE A 165 -3.93 1.45 -8.41
CA ILE A 165 -5.01 1.98 -7.59
C ILE A 165 -5.68 0.85 -6.81
N PHE A 166 -5.92 -0.29 -7.46
CA PHE A 166 -6.44 -1.49 -6.82
C PHE A 166 -5.58 -1.94 -5.61
N LEU A 167 -4.29 -2.21 -5.82
CA LEU A 167 -3.41 -2.71 -4.76
C LEU A 167 -3.22 -1.67 -3.65
N THR A 168 -3.07 -0.39 -4.00
CA THR A 168 -2.90 0.68 -3.02
C THR A 168 -4.16 0.88 -2.18
N THR A 169 -5.35 0.70 -2.76
CA THR A 169 -6.62 0.68 -2.02
C THR A 169 -6.62 -0.46 -1.00
N LEU A 170 -6.25 -1.69 -1.38
CA LEU A 170 -6.19 -2.83 -0.45
C LEU A 170 -5.24 -2.56 0.72
N MET A 171 -4.04 -2.03 0.43
CA MET A 171 -3.03 -1.71 1.45
C MET A 171 -3.53 -0.64 2.44
N LEU A 172 -4.14 0.44 1.93
CA LEU A 172 -4.71 1.50 2.77
C LEU A 172 -5.86 0.99 3.62
N MET A 173 -6.80 0.25 3.03
CA MET A 173 -7.95 -0.28 3.76
C MET A 173 -7.51 -1.25 4.87
N PHE A 174 -6.52 -2.12 4.60
CA PHE A 174 -5.96 -3.00 5.63
C PHE A 174 -5.34 -2.23 6.80
N LEU A 175 -4.43 -1.29 6.54
CA LEU A 175 -3.75 -0.55 7.60
C LEU A 175 -4.68 0.39 8.38
N LEU A 176 -5.62 1.06 7.70
CA LEU A 176 -6.61 1.92 8.36
C LEU A 176 -7.56 1.11 9.24
N SER A 177 -7.95 -0.09 8.82
CA SER A 177 -8.73 -1.01 9.66
C SER A 177 -7.99 -1.34 10.95
N GLU A 178 -6.71 -1.71 10.87
CA GLU A 178 -5.92 -1.98 12.08
C GLU A 178 -5.74 -0.74 12.96
N PHE A 179 -5.54 0.43 12.34
CA PHE A 179 -5.51 1.69 13.06
C PHE A 179 -6.84 1.98 13.79
N ASN A 180 -7.99 1.66 13.20
CA ASN A 180 -9.28 1.84 13.85
C ASN A 180 -9.38 1.05 15.18
N VAL A 181 -8.79 -0.15 15.21
CA VAL A 181 -8.88 -1.05 16.36
C VAL A 181 -8.00 -0.60 17.53
N PHE A 182 -6.74 -0.24 17.30
CA PHE A 182 -5.78 0.09 18.37
C PHE A 182 -5.17 1.50 18.30
N GLY A 183 -5.29 2.21 17.18
CA GLY A 183 -4.59 3.47 16.91
C GLY A 183 -4.93 4.58 17.90
N VAL A 184 -6.21 4.80 18.22
CA VAL A 184 -6.63 5.85 19.16
C VAL A 184 -6.05 5.62 20.56
N LYS A 185 -6.12 4.38 21.06
CA LYS A 185 -5.57 4.02 22.37
C LYS A 185 -4.04 4.08 22.38
N ALA A 186 -3.40 3.58 21.32
CA ALA A 186 -1.96 3.64 21.14
C ALA A 186 -1.46 5.11 21.13
N ILE A 187 -2.13 6.00 20.41
CA ILE A 187 -1.81 7.44 20.36
C ILE A 187 -2.01 8.11 21.71
N LYS A 188 -3.12 7.83 22.42
CA LYS A 188 -3.33 8.40 23.77
C LYS A 188 -2.25 7.97 24.76
N GLN A 189 -1.75 6.73 24.63
CA GLN A 189 -0.65 6.22 25.47
C GLN A 189 0.72 6.79 25.06
N MET A 190 0.85 7.35 23.86
CA MET A 190 2.04 8.08 23.45
C MET A 190 2.10 9.43 24.21
N HIS A 191 2.77 9.43 25.36
CA HIS A 191 3.03 10.66 26.09
C HIS A 191 3.94 11.60 25.29
N PHE A 192 3.39 12.73 24.82
CA PHE A 192 4.11 13.74 24.04
C PHE A 192 5.39 14.24 24.74
N LYS A 193 5.38 14.36 26.07
CA LYS A 193 6.57 14.70 26.88
C LYS A 193 7.69 13.66 26.79
N ARG A 194 7.37 12.38 26.54
CA ARG A 194 8.37 11.30 26.35
C ARG A 194 8.98 11.39 24.94
N ILE A 195 8.17 11.71 23.94
CA ILE A 195 8.63 11.98 22.56
C ILE A 195 9.57 13.18 22.54
N LEU A 196 9.17 14.32 23.11
CA LEU A 196 10.01 15.53 23.18
C LEU A 196 11.37 15.28 23.83
N ARG A 197 11.41 14.51 24.93
CA ARG A 197 12.67 14.13 25.58
C ARG A 197 13.55 13.26 24.67
N LYS A 198 12.96 12.30 23.96
CA LYS A 198 13.70 11.45 23.04
C LYS A 198 14.19 12.24 21.83
N LEU A 199 13.39 13.16 21.29
CA LEU A 199 13.80 14.07 20.20
C LEU A 199 14.99 14.95 20.63
N LYS A 200 14.95 15.52 21.84
CA LYS A 200 16.11 16.26 22.39
C LYS A 200 17.36 15.38 22.52
N SER A 201 17.20 14.14 22.98
CA SER A 201 18.29 13.17 23.07
C SER A 201 18.87 12.80 21.69
N ILE A 202 18.00 12.60 20.69
CA ILE A 202 18.39 12.32 19.30
C ILE A 202 19.14 13.50 18.72
N PHE A 203 18.64 14.73 18.90
CA PHE A 203 19.31 15.94 18.44
C PHE A 203 20.70 16.10 19.06
N PHE A 204 20.82 15.83 20.37
CA PHE A 204 22.12 15.83 21.06
C PHE A 204 23.07 14.77 20.48
N GLN A 205 22.60 13.54 20.25
CA GLN A 205 23.41 12.47 19.62
C GLN A 205 23.85 12.84 18.20
N ILE A 206 22.98 13.44 17.38
CA ILE A 206 23.31 13.90 16.02
C ILE A 206 24.40 14.97 16.06
N ASN A 207 24.28 15.96 16.96
CA ASN A 207 25.32 16.97 17.12
C ASN A 207 26.64 16.35 17.56
N PHE A 208 26.61 15.42 18.53
CA PHE A 208 27.81 14.71 18.98
C PHE A 208 28.49 13.93 17.83
N ILE A 209 27.71 13.21 17.02
CA ILE A 209 28.19 12.49 15.83
C ILE A 209 28.83 13.45 14.81
N LYS A 210 28.21 14.62 14.58
CA LYS A 210 28.73 15.65 13.66
C LYS A 210 30.10 16.19 14.09
N TYR A 211 30.30 16.41 15.39
CA TYR A 211 31.59 16.90 15.92
C TYR A 211 32.61 15.78 16.19
N GLY A 212 32.15 14.53 16.36
CA GLY A 212 32.97 13.34 16.61
C GLY A 212 33.60 12.69 15.38
N TRP A 213 33.39 13.24 14.17
CA TRP A 213 33.92 12.71 12.90
C TRP A 213 35.45 12.62 12.84
N LYS A 214 36.16 13.33 13.73
CA LYS A 214 37.63 13.35 13.76
C LYS A 214 38.26 12.02 14.19
N THR A 215 37.50 11.12 14.82
CA THR A 215 37.95 9.78 15.21
C THR A 215 37.00 8.72 14.64
N PRO A 216 37.39 7.99 13.58
CA PRO A 216 36.50 7.07 12.87
C PRO A 216 35.86 6.00 13.77
N LEU A 217 36.62 5.49 14.74
CA LEU A 217 36.12 4.48 15.68
C LEU A 217 35.01 5.04 16.60
N VAL A 218 35.20 6.25 17.13
CA VAL A 218 34.21 6.90 18.01
C VAL A 218 32.95 7.25 17.22
N PHE A 219 33.10 7.73 15.98
CA PHE A 219 31.99 7.96 15.08
C PHE A 219 31.18 6.68 14.82
N CYS A 220 31.84 5.58 14.43
CA CYS A 220 31.16 4.32 14.13
C CYS A 220 30.39 3.77 15.34
N VAL A 221 31.01 3.73 16.53
CA VAL A 221 30.34 3.22 17.75
C VAL A 221 29.16 4.12 18.13
N SER A 222 29.33 5.44 18.07
CA SER A 222 28.26 6.40 18.40
C SER A 222 27.10 6.31 17.41
N PHE A 223 27.40 6.16 16.12
CA PHE A 223 26.40 6.00 15.06
C PHE A 223 25.62 4.70 15.20
N LEU A 224 26.30 3.57 15.46
CA LEU A 224 25.63 2.28 15.70
C LEU A 224 24.74 2.33 16.95
N GLY A 225 25.22 2.95 18.04
CA GLY A 225 24.43 3.18 19.25
C GLY A 225 23.19 4.03 18.98
N PHE A 226 23.34 5.12 18.22
CA PHE A 226 22.24 5.97 17.77
C PHE A 226 21.21 5.20 16.95
N VAL A 227 21.64 4.42 15.95
CA VAL A 227 20.75 3.61 15.10
C VAL A 227 19.99 2.58 15.95
N LYS A 228 20.68 1.89 16.88
CA LYS A 228 20.04 0.93 17.79
C LYS A 228 18.99 1.59 18.67
N ASP A 229 19.30 2.73 19.27
CA ASP A 229 18.37 3.48 20.11
C ASP A 229 17.15 3.99 19.34
N LEU A 230 17.37 4.45 18.10
CA LEU A 230 16.32 4.91 17.21
C LEU A 230 15.40 3.75 16.80
N LEU A 231 15.98 2.62 16.37
CA LEU A 231 15.22 1.43 15.99
C LEU A 231 14.43 0.87 17.17
N ASN A 232 15.05 0.78 18.34
CA ASN A 232 14.36 0.31 19.55
C ASN A 232 13.15 1.19 19.89
N TRP A 233 13.32 2.51 19.81
CA TRP A 233 12.26 3.45 20.09
C TRP A 233 11.14 3.43 19.03
N LEU A 234 11.50 3.36 17.76
CA LEU A 234 10.55 3.41 16.65
C LEU A 234 9.81 2.06 16.49
N VAL A 235 10.54 0.95 16.49
CA VAL A 235 10.00 -0.39 16.21
C VAL A 235 9.42 -1.00 17.48
N LEU A 236 10.12 -0.98 18.62
CA LEU A 236 9.62 -1.64 19.83
C LEU A 236 8.71 -0.71 20.63
N GLU A 237 9.11 0.52 20.93
CA GLU A 237 8.34 1.36 21.85
C GLU A 237 7.07 1.93 21.22
N ASN A 238 7.16 2.43 19.98
CA ASN A 238 6.09 3.18 19.31
C ASN A 238 5.84 2.76 17.84
N PRO A 239 5.54 1.47 17.57
CA PRO A 239 5.31 0.98 16.20
C PRO A 239 4.14 1.64 15.48
N ILE A 240 3.21 2.29 16.20
CA ILE A 240 2.14 3.11 15.60
C ILE A 240 2.67 4.24 14.72
N ILE A 241 3.87 4.77 14.99
CA ILE A 241 4.51 5.80 14.15
C ILE A 241 4.80 5.21 12.76
N LEU A 242 5.29 3.97 12.69
CA LEU A 242 5.52 3.27 11.43
C LEU A 242 4.21 3.06 10.68
N LEU A 243 3.16 2.64 11.36
CA LEU A 243 1.86 2.43 10.73
C LEU A 243 1.30 3.73 10.14
N VAL A 244 1.32 4.84 10.90
CA VAL A 244 0.87 6.14 10.41
C VAL A 244 1.73 6.60 9.22
N PHE A 245 3.06 6.44 9.31
CA PHE A 245 3.97 6.75 8.21
C PHE A 245 3.63 5.96 6.94
N PHE A 246 3.40 4.65 7.05
CA PHE A 246 3.03 3.82 5.91
C PHE A 246 1.63 4.14 5.35
N CYS A 247 0.65 4.47 6.19
CA CYS A 247 -0.63 4.99 5.71
C CYS A 247 -0.47 6.26 4.89
N LEU A 248 0.33 7.23 5.37
CA LEU A 248 0.59 8.48 4.64
C LEU A 248 1.35 8.24 3.34
N LEU A 249 2.34 7.35 3.37
CA LEU A 249 3.10 6.95 2.19
C LEU A 249 2.20 6.33 1.12
N TRP A 250 1.34 5.37 1.48
CA TRP A 250 0.44 4.73 0.53
C TRP A 250 -0.64 5.69 0.04
N TRP A 251 -1.11 6.58 0.90
CA TRP A 251 -2.04 7.64 0.51
C TRP A 251 -1.41 8.60 -0.49
N TRP A 252 -0.16 9.00 -0.28
CA TRP A 252 0.60 9.80 -1.23
C TRP A 252 0.79 9.06 -2.56
N ASN A 253 1.21 7.80 -2.52
CA ASN A 253 1.37 6.99 -3.73
C ASN A 253 0.05 6.84 -4.51
N PHE A 254 -1.07 6.66 -3.80
CA PHE A 254 -2.41 6.64 -4.39
C PHE A 254 -2.73 7.97 -5.09
N LEU A 255 -2.49 9.10 -4.43
CA LEU A 255 -2.77 10.43 -4.98
C LEU A 255 -1.92 10.71 -6.23
N VAL A 256 -0.61 10.43 -6.17
CA VAL A 256 0.28 10.59 -7.33
C VAL A 256 -0.18 9.71 -8.49
N THR A 257 -0.59 8.47 -8.21
CA THR A 257 -1.11 7.56 -9.24
C THR A 257 -2.39 8.10 -9.89
N ALA A 258 -3.31 8.65 -9.08
CA ALA A 258 -4.54 9.25 -9.56
C ALA A 258 -4.31 10.52 -10.42
N ILE A 259 -3.24 11.27 -10.15
CA ILE A 259 -2.89 12.46 -10.93
C ILE A 259 -2.27 12.06 -12.27
N GLU A 260 -1.29 11.16 -12.28
CA GLU A 260 -0.39 10.98 -13.44
C GLU A 260 -0.80 9.87 -14.41
N PHE A 261 -1.43 8.80 -13.94
CA PHE A 261 -1.59 7.59 -14.74
C PHE A 261 -3.05 7.25 -15.00
N HIS A 262 -3.26 6.52 -16.10
CA HIS A 262 -4.52 5.87 -16.46
C HIS A 262 -5.66 6.79 -16.86
N THR A 263 -6.58 6.25 -17.65
CA THR A 263 -7.83 6.96 -17.92
C THR A 263 -8.73 6.93 -16.69
N ILE A 264 -9.63 7.91 -16.57
CA ILE A 264 -10.57 8.01 -15.44
C ILE A 264 -11.29 6.67 -15.21
N LEU A 265 -11.77 6.02 -16.27
CA LEU A 265 -12.48 4.75 -16.17
C LEU A 265 -11.62 3.62 -15.59
N GLU A 266 -10.36 3.51 -16.03
CA GLU A 266 -9.42 2.51 -15.52
C GLU A 266 -9.16 2.71 -14.03
N GLN A 267 -9.03 3.97 -13.59
CA GLN A 267 -8.83 4.31 -12.18
C GLN A 267 -10.03 3.95 -11.30
N TYR A 268 -11.24 4.35 -11.72
CA TYR A 268 -12.47 4.03 -10.97
C TYR A 268 -12.71 2.53 -10.91
N SER A 269 -12.45 1.79 -11.98
CA SER A 269 -12.59 0.33 -11.97
C SER A 269 -11.63 -0.35 -10.97
N GLY A 270 -10.38 0.13 -10.88
CA GLY A 270 -9.41 -0.36 -9.90
C GLY A 270 -9.82 -0.06 -8.46
N LEU A 271 -10.32 1.15 -8.22
CA LEU A 271 -10.86 1.54 -6.90
C LEU A 271 -12.06 0.68 -6.54
N ILE A 272 -13.06 0.54 -7.40
CA ILE A 272 -14.28 -0.23 -7.14
C ILE A 272 -13.93 -1.69 -6.82
N LEU A 273 -13.01 -2.30 -7.57
CA LEU A 273 -12.59 -3.68 -7.35
C LEU A 273 -11.98 -3.88 -5.96
N GLY A 274 -11.03 -3.02 -5.56
CA GLY A 274 -10.37 -3.13 -4.25
C GLY A 274 -11.28 -2.72 -3.08
N TYR A 275 -12.08 -1.68 -3.30
CA TYR A 275 -12.94 -1.08 -2.28
C TYR A 275 -14.13 -1.98 -1.93
N SER A 276 -14.85 -2.49 -2.94
CA SER A 276 -16.01 -3.37 -2.71
C SER A 276 -15.64 -4.60 -1.89
N PHE A 277 -14.53 -5.27 -2.24
CA PHE A 277 -14.03 -6.42 -1.50
C PHE A 277 -13.67 -6.06 -0.04
N SER A 278 -12.99 -4.93 0.16
CA SER A 278 -12.60 -4.45 1.50
C SER A 278 -13.81 -4.15 2.38
N VAL A 279 -14.83 -3.48 1.83
CA VAL A 279 -16.07 -3.15 2.56
C VAL A 279 -16.85 -4.42 2.95
N VAL A 280 -16.95 -5.40 2.05
CA VAL A 280 -17.58 -6.70 2.36
C VAL A 280 -16.83 -7.39 3.51
N LEU A 281 -15.51 -7.41 3.50
CA LEU A 281 -14.72 -7.98 4.60
C LEU A 281 -14.91 -7.22 5.91
N PHE A 282 -15.00 -5.89 5.87
CA PHE A 282 -15.27 -5.08 7.05
C PHE A 282 -16.63 -5.40 7.68
N TYR A 283 -17.64 -5.59 6.84
CA TYR A 283 -18.97 -6.02 7.30
C TYR A 283 -18.92 -7.42 7.93
N ILE A 284 -18.30 -8.40 7.26
CA ILE A 284 -18.18 -9.79 7.74
C ILE A 284 -17.41 -9.85 9.08
N THR A 285 -16.34 -9.07 9.22
CA THR A 285 -15.53 -9.03 10.45
C THR A 285 -16.16 -8.17 11.55
N GLY A 286 -17.30 -7.51 11.29
CA GLY A 286 -18.01 -6.65 12.23
C GLY A 286 -17.24 -5.38 12.58
N LEU A 287 -16.44 -4.86 11.65
CA LEU A 287 -15.77 -3.56 11.77
C LEU A 287 -16.75 -2.41 11.48
N ILE A 288 -17.72 -2.65 10.60
CA ILE A 288 -18.75 -1.70 10.14
C ILE A 288 -20.10 -2.39 10.25
#